data_AF-A0A2V5Y2B4-F1
#
_entry.id   AF-A0A2V5Y2B4-F1
#
_cell.length_a   1.000
_cell.length_b   1.000
_cell.length_c   1.000
_cell.angle_alpha   90.00
_cell.angle_beta   90.00
_cell.angle_gamma   90.00
#
_symmetry.space_group_name_H-M   'P 1'
#
loop_
_entity.id
_entity.type
_entity.pdbx_description
1 polymer ?
#
loop_
_entity_poly.entity_id
_entity_poly.type
_entity_poly.pdbx_seq_one_letter_code
_entity_poly.pdbx_strand_id
1 'polypeptide(L)'
;MRWLRTTIVIGFAIGLGIGYACAGEFDSILCWRNIGPYRGGRTRAVCGVASQPNVFYMAPVNGGVFKSIDYGRTWRPIFDDQPTASIGAIAVAPSNPSVVYVGSGEGLHRPDLSIGDGIYKSTDAGNTWTHLGLRNGQQIAQLVVDPKNAERIFVAVAGHPYGPNEERGVYRSLDGGKTFEKVLYGDENVGASDVQIDLGNPQVVYAALWESREAPWENGVFHGDGGGIFKSTDGGNTWRQLGKGLPGHIVQANIAIAASTAKTLFAAVRTKTIAKLYRSDDGGETWNGPTDDPRPGLGIGGGDLPVVRFDPKNPQIVYSASVVCWKSTDGGKTWDGWRGAPGGDDYQNVWINPNNPDVIL
;
A
#
# COMPACT_ATOMS: atom_id res chain seq x y z
N MET A 1 -41.36 -86.01 40.38
CA MET A 1 -40.48 -85.10 41.13
C MET A 1 -39.27 -84.75 40.25
N ARG A 2 -39.32 -83.64 39.50
CA ARG A 2 -38.20 -82.75 39.14
C ARG A 2 -38.71 -81.73 38.13
N TRP A 3 -38.60 -80.48 38.55
CA TRP A 3 -39.20 -79.29 37.97
C TRP A 3 -38.36 -78.80 36.78
N LEU A 4 -38.99 -78.47 35.65
CA LEU A 4 -38.37 -77.63 34.63
C LEU A 4 -38.19 -76.22 35.21
N ARG A 5 -36.94 -75.78 35.35
CA ARG A 5 -36.62 -74.38 35.67
C ARG A 5 -36.54 -73.61 34.36
N THR A 6 -37.54 -72.78 34.10
CA THR A 6 -37.51 -71.78 33.03
C THR A 6 -36.69 -70.59 33.52
N THR A 7 -35.49 -70.40 32.98
CA THR A 7 -34.67 -69.20 33.23
C THR A 7 -35.19 -68.08 32.34
N ILE A 8 -35.82 -67.05 32.94
CA ILE A 8 -36.14 -65.80 32.26
C ILE A 8 -34.91 -64.91 32.34
N VAL A 9 -34.30 -64.62 31.20
CA VAL A 9 -33.24 -63.60 31.08
C VAL A 9 -33.93 -62.28 30.73
N ILE A 10 -33.98 -61.36 31.70
CA ILE A 10 -34.41 -59.98 31.46
C ILE A 10 -33.18 -59.20 31.02
N GLY A 11 -33.06 -58.94 29.71
CA GLY A 11 -32.04 -58.06 29.17
C GLY A 11 -32.45 -56.60 29.38
N PHE A 12 -31.74 -55.87 30.25
CA PHE A 12 -31.82 -54.42 30.28
C PHE A 12 -30.96 -53.86 29.14
N ALA A 13 -31.61 -53.41 28.06
CA ALA A 13 -30.95 -52.60 27.05
C ALA A 13 -30.80 -51.17 27.59
N ILE A 14 -29.59 -50.79 27.99
CA ILE A 14 -29.26 -49.39 28.26
C ILE A 14 -29.09 -48.72 26.90
N GLY A 15 -30.14 -48.06 26.42
CA GLY A 15 -30.04 -47.13 25.30
C GLY A 15 -29.30 -45.89 25.77
N LEU A 16 -27.99 -45.84 25.54
CA LEU A 16 -27.23 -44.59 25.58
C LEU A 16 -27.63 -43.76 24.35
N GLY A 17 -28.72 -43.02 24.49
CA GLY A 17 -29.04 -41.94 23.57
C GLY A 17 -27.99 -40.85 23.73
N ILE A 18 -26.99 -40.83 22.85
CA ILE A 18 -26.18 -39.64 22.67
C ILE A 18 -27.10 -38.64 21.97
N GLY A 19 -27.79 -37.84 22.76
CA GLY A 19 -28.43 -36.64 22.25
C GLY A 19 -27.33 -35.75 21.71
N TYR A 20 -27.16 -35.71 20.40
CA TYR A 20 -26.55 -34.55 19.78
C TYR A 20 -27.50 -33.40 20.07
N ALA A 21 -27.16 -32.60 21.09
CA ALA A 21 -27.65 -31.24 21.12
C ALA A 21 -27.08 -30.60 19.86
N CYS A 22 -27.88 -30.56 18.79
CA CYS A 22 -27.71 -29.52 17.79
C CYS A 22 -27.93 -28.22 18.55
N ALA A 23 -26.85 -27.63 19.07
CA ALA A 23 -26.82 -26.20 19.25
C ALA A 23 -27.11 -25.65 17.85
N GLY A 24 -28.38 -25.31 17.58
CA GLY A 24 -28.74 -24.58 16.38
C GLY A 24 -27.78 -23.41 16.28
N GLU A 25 -27.17 -23.24 15.12
CA GLU A 25 -26.06 -22.34 14.85
C GLU A 25 -26.26 -20.98 15.52
N PHE A 26 -25.73 -20.80 16.74
CA PHE A 26 -25.78 -19.52 17.44
C PHE A 26 -25.10 -18.44 16.59
N ASP A 27 -24.12 -18.85 15.79
CA ASP A 27 -23.39 -18.02 14.83
C ASP A 27 -24.29 -17.50 13.69
N SER A 28 -25.40 -18.18 13.35
CA SER A 28 -26.32 -17.75 12.28
C SER A 28 -27.26 -16.60 12.68
N ILE A 29 -27.40 -16.34 13.99
CA ILE A 29 -28.29 -15.30 14.54
C ILE A 29 -27.53 -14.14 15.20
N LEU A 30 -26.23 -14.29 15.44
CA LEU A 30 -25.38 -13.25 16.02
C LEU A 30 -24.65 -12.49 14.90
N CYS A 31 -24.84 -11.18 14.86
CA CYS A 31 -24.11 -10.30 13.95
C CYS A 31 -23.14 -9.40 14.72
N TRP A 32 -21.91 -9.29 14.24
CA TRP A 32 -20.98 -8.27 14.70
C TRP A 32 -21.52 -6.88 14.36
N ARG A 33 -21.42 -5.95 15.31
CA ARG A 33 -21.72 -4.52 15.08
C ARG A 33 -20.60 -3.65 15.62
N ASN A 34 -20.21 -2.66 14.84
CA ASN A 34 -19.27 -1.64 15.27
C ASN A 34 -19.96 -0.73 16.32
N ILE A 35 -19.32 -0.53 17.48
CA ILE A 35 -19.80 0.35 18.57
C ILE A 35 -18.99 1.65 18.70
N GLY A 36 -18.08 1.89 17.75
CA GLY A 36 -17.16 3.01 17.72
C GLY A 36 -15.77 2.69 18.28
N PRO A 37 -14.80 3.59 18.04
CA PRO A 37 -14.95 4.87 17.31
C PRO A 37 -15.22 4.67 15.81
N TYR A 38 -16.10 5.50 15.25
CA TYR A 38 -16.55 5.40 13.83
C TYR A 38 -15.57 6.03 12.83
N ARG A 39 -14.57 6.77 13.33
CA ARG A 39 -13.50 7.41 12.57
C ARG A 39 -12.24 7.34 13.43
N GLY A 40 -11.18 6.76 12.89
CA GLY A 40 -9.92 6.60 13.60
C GLY A 40 -9.04 5.56 12.93
N GLY A 41 -7.82 5.44 13.43
CA GLY A 41 -6.81 4.55 12.86
C GLY A 41 -5.97 5.24 11.79
N ARG A 42 -4.73 4.80 11.68
CA ARG A 42 -3.79 5.30 10.69
C ARG A 42 -4.10 4.70 9.32
N THR A 43 -4.14 5.55 8.31
CA THR A 43 -4.40 5.15 6.94
C THR A 43 -3.18 5.43 6.10
N ARG A 44 -2.75 4.45 5.30
CA ARG A 44 -1.61 4.61 4.38
C ARG A 44 -2.04 4.49 2.93
N ALA A 45 -3.01 3.62 2.65
CA ALA A 45 -3.42 3.30 1.31
C ALA A 45 -4.82 3.86 1.02
N VAL A 46 -4.90 4.73 0.03
CA VAL A 46 -6.14 5.32 -0.46
C VAL A 46 -6.10 5.33 -1.98
N CYS A 47 -7.25 5.13 -2.61
CA CYS A 47 -7.39 5.36 -4.04
C CYS A 47 -8.84 5.70 -4.39
N GLY A 48 -9.02 6.54 -5.41
CA GLY A 48 -10.32 6.80 -6.00
C GLY A 48 -10.46 6.17 -7.37
N VAL A 49 -11.67 6.22 -7.91
CA VAL A 49 -11.98 5.77 -9.25
C VAL A 49 -12.11 6.98 -10.18
N ALA A 50 -11.18 7.13 -11.12
CA ALA A 50 -11.13 8.31 -12.00
C ALA A 50 -12.44 8.59 -12.75
N SER A 51 -13.12 7.53 -13.23
CA SER A 51 -14.38 7.62 -13.96
C SER A 51 -15.63 7.73 -13.07
N GLN A 52 -15.49 7.56 -11.75
CA GLN A 52 -16.59 7.56 -10.77
C GLN A 52 -16.19 8.46 -9.60
N PRO A 53 -16.33 9.80 -9.71
CA PRO A 53 -15.74 10.75 -8.75
C PRO A 53 -16.28 10.64 -7.32
N ASN A 54 -17.39 9.92 -7.11
CA ASN A 54 -17.98 9.64 -5.81
C ASN A 54 -17.48 8.35 -5.15
N VAL A 55 -16.66 7.54 -5.85
CA VAL A 55 -16.21 6.22 -5.39
C VAL A 55 -14.77 6.26 -4.92
N PHE A 56 -14.56 5.82 -3.69
CA PHE A 56 -13.27 5.81 -3.01
C PHE A 56 -13.04 4.50 -2.27
N TYR A 57 -11.77 4.15 -2.14
CA TYR A 57 -11.29 3.08 -1.29
C TYR A 57 -10.27 3.65 -0.31
N MET A 58 -10.37 3.20 0.93
CA MET A 58 -9.48 3.56 2.02
C MET A 58 -9.11 2.27 2.74
N ALA A 59 -7.82 2.07 2.97
CA ALA A 59 -7.33 0.90 3.66
C ALA A 59 -6.38 1.30 4.80
N PRO A 60 -6.87 1.26 6.05
CA PRO A 60 -6.07 1.48 7.23
C PRO A 60 -5.00 0.39 7.42
N VAL A 61 -3.89 0.75 8.05
CA VAL A 61 -2.73 -0.15 8.25
C VAL A 61 -3.04 -1.37 9.11
N ASN A 62 -4.17 -1.37 9.83
CA ASN A 62 -4.71 -2.44 10.69
C ASN A 62 -6.25 -2.47 10.70
N GLY A 63 -6.89 -2.15 9.58
CA GLY A 63 -8.36 -2.05 9.50
C GLY A 63 -9.02 -2.72 8.30
N GLY A 64 -8.26 -3.40 7.44
CA GLY A 64 -8.79 -3.97 6.19
C GLY A 64 -9.06 -2.89 5.14
N VAL A 65 -10.06 -3.12 4.28
CA VAL A 65 -10.41 -2.20 3.18
C VAL A 65 -11.85 -1.73 3.33
N PHE A 66 -12.03 -0.43 3.18
CA PHE A 66 -13.33 0.24 3.16
C PHE A 66 -13.60 0.86 1.80
N LYS A 67 -14.87 0.86 1.41
CA LYS A 67 -15.36 1.51 0.20
C LYS A 67 -16.41 2.56 0.52
N SER A 68 -16.30 3.70 -0.14
CA SER A 68 -17.32 4.74 -0.17
C SER A 68 -17.85 4.90 -1.59
N ILE A 69 -19.13 5.25 -1.72
CA ILE A 69 -19.79 5.58 -2.99
C ILE A 69 -20.51 6.94 -2.93
N ASP A 70 -20.24 7.74 -1.90
CA ASP A 70 -20.98 8.97 -1.59
C ASP A 70 -20.06 10.16 -1.27
N TYR A 71 -18.88 10.18 -1.90
CA TYR A 71 -17.82 11.15 -1.67
C TYR A 71 -17.18 11.08 -0.27
N GLY A 72 -16.99 9.86 0.25
CA GLY A 72 -16.31 9.64 1.54
C GLY A 72 -17.16 10.00 2.75
N ARG A 73 -18.47 10.21 2.59
CA ARG A 73 -19.39 10.51 3.71
C ARG A 73 -19.64 9.26 4.56
N THR A 74 -19.85 8.13 3.90
CA THR A 74 -19.99 6.82 4.54
C THR A 74 -19.01 5.81 3.94
N TRP A 75 -18.57 4.87 4.78
CA TRP A 75 -17.57 3.86 4.45
C TRP A 75 -18.10 2.49 4.88
N ARG A 76 -18.04 1.51 3.98
CA ARG A 76 -18.43 0.13 4.25
C ARG A 76 -17.19 -0.77 4.23
N PRO A 77 -16.98 -1.63 5.24
CA PRO A 77 -15.93 -2.62 5.15
C PRO A 77 -16.24 -3.61 4.04
N ILE A 78 -15.21 -4.01 3.31
CA ILE A 78 -15.32 -4.91 2.15
C ILE A 78 -14.21 -5.98 2.17
N PHE A 79 -13.55 -6.20 3.31
CA PHE A 79 -12.38 -7.08 3.45
C PHE A 79 -12.40 -7.88 4.76
N ASP A 80 -13.53 -7.88 5.49
CA ASP A 80 -13.63 -8.46 6.85
C ASP A 80 -13.56 -9.99 6.86
N ASP A 81 -13.70 -10.63 5.71
CA ASP A 81 -13.60 -12.09 5.52
C ASP A 81 -12.18 -12.57 5.20
N GLN A 82 -11.20 -11.65 5.14
CA GLN A 82 -9.81 -11.96 4.85
C GLN A 82 -8.98 -12.15 6.13
N PRO A 83 -7.91 -12.97 6.10
CA PRO A 83 -7.16 -13.35 7.30
C PRO A 83 -6.23 -12.24 7.83
N THR A 84 -6.08 -11.14 7.09
CA THR A 84 -5.28 -9.98 7.51
C THR A 84 -6.08 -8.69 7.40
N ALA A 85 -5.92 -7.83 8.41
CA ALA A 85 -6.42 -6.46 8.39
C ALA A 85 -5.31 -5.44 8.06
N SER A 86 -4.06 -5.89 7.92
CA SER A 86 -2.94 -4.98 7.68
C SER A 86 -2.79 -4.69 6.20
N ILE A 87 -2.97 -3.43 5.80
CA ILE A 87 -2.91 -3.01 4.39
C ILE A 87 -1.90 -1.87 4.21
N GLY A 88 -0.98 -2.03 3.26
CA GLY A 88 0.01 -1.01 2.89
C GLY A 88 -0.25 -0.35 1.53
N ALA A 89 -0.92 -1.05 0.61
CA ALA A 89 -1.16 -0.55 -0.74
C ALA A 89 -2.53 -0.94 -1.29
N ILE A 90 -3.11 -0.07 -2.11
CA ILE A 90 -4.36 -0.32 -2.83
C ILE A 90 -4.36 0.42 -4.16
N ALA A 91 -4.78 -0.24 -5.24
CA ALA A 91 -4.98 0.41 -6.53
C ALA A 91 -6.16 -0.16 -7.29
N VAL A 92 -6.90 0.72 -7.94
CA VAL A 92 -7.94 0.38 -8.91
C VAL A 92 -7.33 0.43 -10.31
N ALA A 93 -7.63 -0.56 -11.15
CA ALA A 93 -7.18 -0.56 -12.53
C ALA A 93 -7.87 0.58 -13.33
N PRO A 94 -7.13 1.52 -13.95
CA PRO A 94 -7.74 2.61 -14.70
C PRO A 94 -8.55 2.15 -15.92
N SER A 95 -8.13 1.03 -16.53
CA SER A 95 -8.80 0.40 -17.68
C SER A 95 -10.06 -0.38 -17.32
N ASN A 96 -10.22 -0.80 -16.06
CA ASN A 96 -11.39 -1.54 -15.59
C ASN A 96 -11.60 -1.32 -14.07
N PRO A 97 -12.47 -0.38 -13.67
CA PRO A 97 -12.70 -0.06 -12.26
C PRO A 97 -13.26 -1.18 -11.38
N SER A 98 -13.71 -2.30 -11.96
CA SER A 98 -14.08 -3.49 -11.17
C SER A 98 -12.87 -4.27 -10.67
N VAL A 99 -11.69 -4.06 -11.26
CA VAL A 99 -10.45 -4.71 -10.84
C VAL A 99 -9.75 -3.85 -9.79
N VAL A 100 -9.60 -4.41 -8.59
CA VAL A 100 -8.93 -3.77 -7.45
C VAL A 100 -7.85 -4.70 -6.94
N TYR A 101 -6.65 -4.17 -6.73
CA TYR A 101 -5.55 -4.89 -6.08
C TYR A 101 -5.27 -4.28 -4.71
N VAL A 102 -5.01 -5.15 -3.75
CA VAL A 102 -4.66 -4.80 -2.36
C VAL A 102 -3.38 -5.50 -1.99
N GLY A 103 -2.42 -4.74 -1.46
CA GLY A 103 -1.18 -5.24 -0.89
C GLY A 103 -1.26 -5.20 0.62
N SER A 104 -1.14 -6.35 1.26
CA SER A 104 -1.18 -6.44 2.72
C SER A 104 0.17 -6.14 3.37
N GLY A 105 0.13 -5.76 4.64
CA GLY A 105 1.27 -5.31 5.44
C GLY A 105 1.55 -3.85 5.20
N GLU A 106 1.71 -3.10 6.29
CA GLU A 106 1.78 -1.64 6.32
C GLU A 106 2.73 -0.98 5.31
N GLY A 107 3.84 -1.63 4.97
CA GLY A 107 4.80 -1.09 4.00
C GLY A 107 5.79 -0.07 4.58
N LEU A 108 5.80 0.09 5.91
CA LEU A 108 6.69 0.96 6.65
C LEU A 108 7.30 0.19 7.83
N HIS A 109 8.61 0.27 7.94
CA HIS A 109 9.37 -0.18 9.10
C HIS A 109 9.14 0.76 10.29
N ARG A 110 8.48 0.20 11.31
CA ARG A 110 8.14 0.83 12.60
C ARG A 110 8.04 -0.25 13.69
N PRO A 111 8.22 0.12 14.97
CA PRO A 111 8.08 -0.84 16.07
C PRO A 111 6.65 -1.39 16.27
N ASP A 112 5.62 -0.63 15.89
CA ASP A 112 4.19 -0.91 16.15
C ASP A 112 3.41 -1.40 14.91
N LEU A 113 4.12 -1.79 13.85
CA LEU A 113 3.49 -2.27 12.62
C LEU A 113 2.78 -3.60 12.78
N SER A 114 1.98 -3.96 11.77
CA SER A 114 1.57 -5.34 11.54
C SER A 114 1.98 -5.81 10.15
N ILE A 115 2.29 -7.10 10.05
CA ILE A 115 2.66 -7.73 8.79
C ILE A 115 1.40 -8.19 8.04
N GLY A 116 1.53 -8.26 6.72
CA GLY A 116 0.57 -8.88 5.83
C GLY A 116 1.01 -10.26 5.38
N ASP A 117 0.26 -10.79 4.42
CA ASP A 117 0.45 -12.12 3.86
C ASP A 117 0.36 -12.16 2.32
N GLY A 118 0.56 -11.04 1.64
CA GLY A 118 0.68 -10.95 0.18
C GLY A 118 -0.33 -10.03 -0.51
N ILE A 119 -0.67 -10.36 -1.76
CA ILE A 119 -1.53 -9.58 -2.64
C ILE A 119 -2.92 -10.20 -2.76
N TYR A 120 -3.95 -9.36 -2.77
CA TYR A 120 -5.33 -9.73 -3.04
C TYR A 120 -5.83 -9.02 -4.30
N LYS A 121 -6.68 -9.69 -5.07
CA LYS A 121 -7.37 -9.13 -6.25
C LYS A 121 -8.87 -9.30 -6.11
N SER A 122 -9.62 -8.25 -6.38
CA SER A 122 -11.05 -8.30 -6.65
C SER A 122 -11.29 -8.02 -8.14
N THR A 123 -12.32 -8.65 -8.70
CA THR A 123 -12.79 -8.39 -10.08
C THR A 123 -14.22 -7.87 -10.13
N ASP A 124 -14.82 -7.59 -8.96
CA ASP A 124 -16.19 -7.12 -8.77
C ASP A 124 -16.23 -5.90 -7.84
N ALA A 125 -15.20 -5.06 -7.92
CA ALA A 125 -15.07 -3.79 -7.20
C ALA A 125 -15.04 -3.93 -5.67
N GLY A 126 -14.57 -5.08 -5.17
CA GLY A 126 -14.35 -5.37 -3.77
C GLY A 126 -15.43 -6.23 -3.09
N ASN A 127 -16.35 -6.83 -3.84
CA ASN A 127 -17.36 -7.72 -3.23
C ASN A 127 -16.77 -9.09 -2.89
N THR A 128 -15.86 -9.59 -3.72
CA THR A 128 -15.12 -10.83 -3.48
C THR A 128 -13.62 -10.61 -3.74
N TRP A 129 -12.79 -11.37 -3.02
CA TRP A 129 -11.35 -11.29 -3.10
C TRP A 129 -10.74 -12.66 -3.38
N THR A 130 -9.72 -12.67 -4.23
CA THR A 130 -8.85 -13.81 -4.45
C THR A 130 -7.48 -13.47 -3.89
N HIS A 131 -6.99 -14.29 -2.97
CA HIS A 131 -5.62 -14.17 -2.51
C HIS A 131 -4.65 -14.74 -3.55
N LEU A 132 -3.58 -14.00 -3.83
CA LEU A 132 -2.64 -14.28 -4.92
C LEU A 132 -1.33 -14.86 -4.37
N GLY A 133 -0.25 -14.06 -4.38
CA GLY A 133 1.10 -14.48 -4.00
C GLY A 133 1.85 -13.42 -3.20
N LEU A 134 3.18 -13.57 -3.11
CA LEU A 134 4.09 -12.76 -2.29
C LEU A 134 3.83 -12.88 -0.78
N ARG A 135 3.51 -14.11 -0.33
CA ARG A 135 3.14 -14.39 1.07
C ARG A 135 4.24 -14.06 2.07
N ASN A 136 5.51 -14.32 1.71
CA ASN A 136 6.63 -14.00 2.58
C ASN A 136 7.17 -12.58 2.34
N GLY A 137 6.53 -11.80 1.48
CA GLY A 137 6.84 -10.39 1.30
C GLY A 137 6.54 -9.58 2.57
N GLN A 138 5.51 -9.99 3.33
CA GLN A 138 5.03 -9.41 4.60
C GLN A 138 4.66 -7.92 4.60
N GLN A 139 5.24 -7.10 3.73
CA GLN A 139 5.01 -5.68 3.63
C GLN A 139 5.01 -5.25 2.16
N ILE A 140 3.83 -4.88 1.68
CA ILE A 140 3.64 -4.34 0.34
C ILE A 140 3.51 -2.83 0.45
N ALA A 141 4.60 -2.12 0.17
CA ALA A 141 4.69 -0.67 0.37
C ALA A 141 3.98 0.14 -0.72
N GLN A 142 3.93 -0.40 -1.94
CA GLN A 142 3.24 0.22 -3.06
C GLN A 142 2.84 -0.84 -4.08
N LEU A 143 1.75 -0.59 -4.81
CA LEU A 143 1.47 -1.28 -6.06
C LEU A 143 0.84 -0.31 -7.07
N VAL A 144 1.05 -0.58 -8.36
CA VAL A 144 0.51 0.24 -9.45
C VAL A 144 0.05 -0.66 -10.60
N VAL A 145 -1.08 -0.30 -11.20
CA VAL A 145 -1.69 -1.03 -12.33
C VAL A 145 -1.45 -0.26 -13.61
N ASP A 146 -1.11 -0.97 -14.68
CA ASP A 146 -0.95 -0.37 -16.01
C ASP A 146 -2.27 0.29 -16.44
N PRO A 147 -2.24 1.57 -16.86
CA PRO A 147 -3.45 2.32 -17.21
C PRO A 147 -4.24 1.71 -18.38
N LYS A 148 -3.60 0.89 -19.22
CA LYS A 148 -4.20 0.28 -20.42
C LYS A 148 -4.43 -1.23 -20.27
N ASN A 149 -3.93 -1.85 -19.20
CA ASN A 149 -4.03 -3.29 -19.00
C ASN A 149 -4.16 -3.66 -17.51
N ALA A 150 -5.37 -4.02 -17.06
CA ALA A 150 -5.64 -4.40 -15.68
C ALA A 150 -4.89 -5.66 -15.20
N GLU A 151 -4.31 -6.45 -16.10
CA GLU A 151 -3.55 -7.66 -15.78
C GLU A 151 -2.04 -7.38 -15.64
N ARG A 152 -1.57 -6.19 -16.03
CA ARG A 152 -0.17 -5.79 -15.83
C ARG A 152 -0.04 -4.91 -14.59
N ILE A 153 0.67 -5.41 -13.58
CA ILE A 153 0.89 -4.71 -12.32
C ILE A 153 2.36 -4.73 -11.92
N PHE A 154 2.77 -3.71 -11.16
CA PHE A 154 4.02 -3.71 -10.42
C PHE A 154 3.75 -3.61 -8.93
N VAL A 155 4.61 -4.25 -8.14
CA VAL A 155 4.50 -4.33 -6.69
C VAL A 155 5.87 -4.00 -6.10
N ALA A 156 5.92 -3.03 -5.19
CA ALA A 156 7.08 -2.75 -4.35
C ALA A 156 6.95 -3.53 -3.04
N VAL A 157 7.81 -4.52 -2.86
CA VAL A 157 7.87 -5.37 -1.67
C VAL A 157 8.96 -4.84 -0.77
N ALA A 158 8.56 -4.28 0.37
CA ALA A 158 9.50 -3.81 1.38
C ALA A 158 10.19 -5.01 2.04
N GLY A 159 9.48 -6.12 2.28
CA GLY A 159 10.00 -7.34 2.89
C GLY A 159 9.71 -7.45 4.39
N HIS A 160 10.34 -8.43 5.04
CA HIS A 160 10.23 -8.59 6.49
C HIS A 160 10.71 -7.34 7.24
N PRO A 161 9.95 -6.80 8.21
CA PRO A 161 10.47 -5.70 9.03
C PRO A 161 11.65 -6.12 9.89
N TYR A 162 11.57 -7.31 10.49
CA TYR A 162 12.49 -7.80 11.51
C TYR A 162 13.44 -8.87 10.96
N GLY A 163 14.22 -8.54 9.93
CA GLY A 163 15.29 -9.42 9.44
C GLY A 163 15.44 -9.52 7.92
N PRO A 164 16.39 -10.35 7.46
CA PRO A 164 16.58 -10.63 6.04
C PRO A 164 15.38 -11.30 5.40
N ASN A 165 15.16 -10.95 4.13
CA ASN A 165 14.09 -11.51 3.33
C ASN A 165 14.47 -11.46 1.86
N GLU A 166 14.48 -12.63 1.21
CA GLU A 166 14.75 -12.72 -0.23
C GLU A 166 13.58 -12.22 -1.06
N GLU A 167 12.36 -12.10 -0.53
CA GLU A 167 11.21 -11.58 -1.28
C GLU A 167 11.22 -10.05 -1.44
N ARG A 168 12.21 -9.33 -0.91
CA ARG A 168 12.41 -7.90 -1.14
C ARG A 168 12.57 -7.55 -2.62
N GLY A 169 12.17 -6.32 -2.98
CA GLY A 169 12.39 -5.74 -4.32
C GLY A 169 11.11 -5.41 -5.06
N VAL A 170 11.23 -5.15 -6.37
CA VAL A 170 10.10 -4.85 -7.25
C VAL A 170 9.72 -6.10 -8.04
N TYR A 171 8.44 -6.39 -8.07
CA TYR A 171 7.86 -7.47 -8.87
C TYR A 171 6.96 -6.91 -9.96
N ARG A 172 6.87 -7.66 -11.05
CA ARG A 172 5.93 -7.43 -12.14
C ARG A 172 5.07 -8.66 -12.33
N SER A 173 3.78 -8.46 -12.57
CA SER A 173 2.90 -9.50 -13.11
C SER A 173 2.34 -9.03 -14.44
N LEU A 174 2.16 -9.97 -15.37
CA LEU A 174 1.55 -9.75 -16.69
C LEU A 174 0.23 -10.51 -16.87
N ASP A 175 -0.20 -11.24 -15.84
CA ASP A 175 -1.34 -12.16 -15.86
C ASP A 175 -2.32 -11.92 -14.68
N GLY A 176 -2.31 -10.69 -14.17
CA GLY A 176 -3.20 -10.23 -13.11
C GLY A 176 -2.87 -10.77 -11.74
N GLY A 177 -1.58 -11.04 -11.48
CA GLY A 177 -1.07 -11.53 -10.21
C GLY A 177 -1.16 -13.04 -10.03
N LYS A 178 -1.39 -13.82 -11.10
CA LYS A 178 -1.26 -15.28 -11.02
C LYS A 178 0.21 -15.68 -10.87
N THR A 179 1.10 -14.95 -11.53
CA THR A 179 2.55 -15.06 -11.38
C THR A 179 3.19 -13.70 -11.14
N PHE A 180 4.30 -13.70 -10.40
CA PHE A 180 5.10 -12.51 -10.11
C PHE A 180 6.56 -12.77 -10.46
N GLU A 181 7.12 -11.92 -11.30
CA GLU A 181 8.53 -11.91 -11.69
C GLU A 181 9.27 -10.82 -10.92
N LYS A 182 10.37 -11.16 -10.22
CA LYS A 182 11.21 -10.17 -9.56
C LYS A 182 12.06 -9.45 -10.61
N VAL A 183 11.83 -8.15 -10.79
CA VAL A 183 12.42 -7.35 -11.90
C VAL A 183 13.45 -6.31 -11.44
N LEU A 184 13.48 -5.95 -10.16
CA LEU A 184 14.51 -5.08 -9.58
C LEU A 184 14.79 -5.51 -8.14
N TYR A 185 16.06 -5.67 -7.79
CA TYR A 185 16.51 -6.20 -6.50
C TYR A 185 17.92 -5.71 -6.17
N GLY A 186 18.20 -5.51 -4.88
CA GLY A 186 19.55 -5.30 -4.36
C GLY A 186 20.07 -6.58 -3.72
N ASP A 187 19.70 -6.78 -2.45
CA ASP A 187 19.99 -7.96 -1.64
C ASP A 187 18.89 -8.17 -0.59
N GLU A 188 19.05 -9.12 0.35
CA GLU A 188 18.05 -9.48 1.34
C GLU A 188 17.77 -8.39 2.39
N ASN A 189 18.53 -7.29 2.38
CA ASN A 189 18.38 -6.09 3.20
C ASN A 189 17.68 -4.94 2.44
N VAL A 190 17.63 -4.99 1.11
CA VAL A 190 17.16 -3.89 0.25
C VAL A 190 15.78 -4.19 -0.33
N GLY A 191 14.74 -3.60 0.30
CA GLY A 191 13.35 -3.63 -0.14
C GLY A 191 13.04 -2.59 -1.21
N ALA A 192 11.79 -2.57 -1.69
CA ALA A 192 11.26 -1.49 -2.51
C ALA A 192 10.23 -0.68 -1.70
N SER A 193 10.37 0.65 -1.70
CA SER A 193 9.46 1.58 -1.01
C SER A 193 8.39 2.17 -1.93
N ASP A 194 8.66 2.25 -3.24
CA ASP A 194 7.73 2.86 -4.18
C ASP A 194 7.91 2.31 -5.60
N VAL A 195 6.83 2.33 -6.38
CA VAL A 195 6.83 2.02 -7.81
C VAL A 195 5.71 2.78 -8.51
N GLN A 196 6.04 3.42 -9.64
CA GLN A 196 5.13 4.27 -10.41
C GLN A 196 5.26 3.97 -11.90
N ILE A 197 4.14 3.99 -12.62
CA ILE A 197 4.09 3.83 -14.08
C ILE A 197 3.71 5.17 -14.71
N ASP A 198 4.40 5.55 -15.78
CA ASP A 198 3.99 6.70 -16.59
C ASP A 198 2.66 6.40 -17.31
N LEU A 199 1.65 7.22 -17.03
CA LEU A 199 0.30 7.06 -17.58
C LEU A 199 0.25 7.22 -19.11
N GLY A 200 1.13 8.05 -19.68
CA GLY A 200 1.21 8.28 -21.12
C GLY A 200 1.97 7.17 -21.84
N ASN A 201 3.02 6.63 -21.20
CA ASN A 201 3.84 5.55 -21.74
C ASN A 201 4.15 4.47 -20.68
N PRO A 202 3.32 3.42 -20.58
CA PRO A 202 3.50 2.37 -19.56
C PRO A 202 4.78 1.52 -19.68
N GLN A 203 5.58 1.73 -20.72
CA GLN A 203 6.95 1.17 -20.81
C GLN A 203 7.93 1.89 -19.89
N VAL A 204 7.63 3.14 -19.52
CA VAL A 204 8.42 3.91 -18.56
C VAL A 204 7.89 3.63 -17.16
N VAL A 205 8.76 3.06 -16.32
CA VAL A 205 8.46 2.71 -14.93
C VAL A 205 9.57 3.26 -14.06
N TYR A 206 9.20 3.87 -12.95
CA TYR A 206 10.13 4.33 -11.92
C TYR A 206 9.91 3.53 -10.66
N ALA A 207 10.99 3.21 -9.96
CA ALA A 207 10.94 2.51 -8.68
C ALA A 207 11.95 3.10 -7.70
N ALA A 208 11.67 2.94 -6.42
CA ALA A 208 12.58 3.32 -5.35
C ALA A 208 12.89 2.12 -4.46
N LEU A 209 14.18 1.91 -4.19
CA LEU A 209 14.66 0.91 -3.25
C LEU A 209 14.95 1.54 -1.88
N TRP A 210 14.79 0.72 -0.84
CA TRP A 210 14.90 1.08 0.56
C TRP A 210 15.68 0.02 1.34
N GLU A 211 16.84 0.40 1.88
CA GLU A 211 17.60 -0.47 2.77
C GLU A 211 17.31 -0.16 4.24
N SER A 212 16.43 -0.96 4.85
CA SER A 212 16.09 -0.79 6.27
C SER A 212 15.53 -2.05 6.91
N ARG A 213 15.76 -2.18 8.22
CA ARG A 213 15.14 -3.17 9.11
C ARG A 213 14.87 -2.58 10.48
N GLU A 214 13.91 -3.16 11.17
CA GLU A 214 13.67 -2.94 12.60
C GLU A 214 14.34 -4.04 13.43
N ALA A 215 14.80 -3.66 14.61
CA ALA A 215 15.19 -4.55 15.68
C ALA A 215 13.94 -4.97 16.48
N PRO A 216 14.00 -6.09 17.23
CA PRO A 216 12.89 -6.51 18.08
C PRO A 216 12.68 -5.63 19.34
N TRP A 217 13.44 -4.55 19.51
CA TRP A 217 13.29 -3.58 20.61
C TRP A 217 13.00 -2.19 20.07
N GLU A 218 12.37 -1.35 20.89
CA GLU A 218 11.94 -0.01 20.52
C GLU A 218 13.12 0.85 20.02
N ASN A 219 12.91 1.56 18.91
CA ASN A 219 13.88 2.45 18.24
C ASN A 219 15.16 1.79 17.70
N GLY A 220 15.27 0.47 17.71
CA GLY A 220 16.38 -0.21 17.05
C GLY A 220 16.18 -0.22 15.54
N VAL A 221 16.78 0.70 14.81
CA VAL A 221 16.62 0.78 13.35
C VAL A 221 17.96 0.57 12.66
N PHE A 222 18.00 -0.30 11.66
CA PHE A 222 19.16 -0.53 10.81
C PHE A 222 18.91 0.11 9.45
N HIS A 223 19.85 0.95 9.01
CA HIS A 223 19.83 1.59 7.70
C HIS A 223 21.20 1.44 7.03
N GLY A 224 21.20 0.88 5.83
CA GLY A 224 22.35 0.97 4.94
C GLY A 224 22.19 2.13 3.95
N ASP A 225 22.81 2.00 2.79
CA ASP A 225 22.84 3.02 1.74
C ASP A 225 22.66 2.43 0.32
N GLY A 226 22.16 1.20 0.24
CA GLY A 226 21.77 0.48 -0.97
C GLY A 226 20.39 0.87 -1.52
N GLY A 227 19.77 1.92 -1.00
CA GLY A 227 18.56 2.50 -1.58
C GLY A 227 18.84 3.27 -2.87
N GLY A 228 17.80 3.83 -3.47
CA GLY A 228 17.96 4.66 -4.67
C GLY A 228 16.72 4.77 -5.53
N ILE A 229 16.82 5.56 -6.59
CA ILE A 229 15.76 5.73 -7.59
C ILE A 229 16.22 5.07 -8.90
N PHE A 230 15.34 4.28 -9.49
CA PHE A 230 15.60 3.50 -10.69
C PHE A 230 14.55 3.79 -11.75
N LYS A 231 14.96 3.71 -13.01
CA LYS A 231 14.10 3.91 -14.19
C LYS A 231 14.26 2.74 -15.14
N SER A 232 13.13 2.24 -15.61
CA SER A 232 13.01 1.37 -16.76
C SER A 232 12.32 2.12 -17.90
N THR A 233 12.68 1.78 -19.13
CA THR A 233 12.06 2.31 -20.36
C THR A 233 11.58 1.21 -21.30
N ASP A 234 11.63 -0.04 -20.86
CA ASP A 234 11.28 -1.24 -21.61
C ASP A 234 10.26 -2.11 -20.86
N GLY A 235 9.45 -1.46 -20.02
CA GLY A 235 8.36 -2.10 -19.31
C GLY A 235 8.80 -2.93 -18.12
N GLY A 236 9.94 -2.60 -17.52
CA GLY A 236 10.49 -3.23 -16.32
C GLY A 236 11.45 -4.39 -16.59
N ASN A 237 11.90 -4.59 -17.84
CA ASN A 237 12.86 -5.66 -18.15
C ASN A 237 14.29 -5.27 -17.76
N THR A 238 14.67 -4.01 -17.99
CA THR A 238 15.94 -3.46 -17.56
C THR A 238 15.75 -2.17 -16.78
N TRP A 239 16.68 -1.91 -15.85
CA TRP A 239 16.64 -0.78 -14.93
C TRP A 239 17.99 -0.08 -14.89
N ARG A 240 17.96 1.25 -14.82
CA ARG A 240 19.14 2.08 -14.56
C ARG A 240 18.89 2.96 -13.34
N GLN A 241 19.89 3.04 -12.46
CA GLN A 241 19.87 3.94 -11.32
C GLN A 241 20.02 5.41 -11.77
N LEU A 242 19.25 6.30 -11.16
CA LEU A 242 19.30 7.74 -11.35
C LEU A 242 20.05 8.38 -10.18
N GLY A 243 20.89 9.38 -10.46
CA GLY A 243 21.75 9.96 -9.41
C GLY A 243 22.28 11.37 -9.62
N LYS A 244 22.31 11.90 -10.86
CA LYS A 244 22.90 13.23 -11.09
C LYS A 244 22.06 14.33 -10.46
N GLY A 245 22.64 15.03 -9.47
CA GLY A 245 21.97 16.07 -8.68
C GLY A 245 21.23 15.55 -7.45
N LEU A 246 21.19 14.23 -7.24
CA LEU A 246 20.77 13.61 -5.99
C LEU A 246 21.96 13.48 -5.02
N PRO A 247 21.70 13.39 -3.70
CA PRO A 247 22.76 13.08 -2.75
C PRO A 247 23.24 11.65 -2.95
N GLY A 248 24.50 11.38 -2.59
CA GLY A 248 24.98 10.01 -2.42
C GLY A 248 24.36 9.35 -1.19
N HIS A 249 24.56 8.03 -1.06
CA HIS A 249 24.15 7.23 0.11
C HIS A 249 22.65 7.32 0.44
N ILE A 250 21.81 7.08 -0.57
CA ILE A 250 20.35 7.11 -0.41
C ILE A 250 19.90 5.88 0.40
N VAL A 251 19.17 6.14 1.48
CA VAL A 251 18.53 5.09 2.29
C VAL A 251 17.20 4.69 1.66
N GLN A 252 16.36 5.67 1.32
CA GLN A 252 14.98 5.49 0.89
C GLN A 252 14.57 6.62 -0.08
N ALA A 253 13.64 6.35 -0.98
CA ALA A 253 12.97 7.39 -1.76
C ALA A 253 11.49 7.05 -2.04
N ASN A 254 10.70 8.08 -2.31
CA ASN A 254 9.37 7.99 -2.94
C ASN A 254 9.37 8.90 -4.17
N ILE A 255 8.65 8.53 -5.23
CA ILE A 255 8.64 9.25 -6.50
C ILE A 255 7.21 9.56 -6.97
N ALA A 256 7.05 10.70 -7.64
CA ALA A 256 5.82 11.11 -8.30
C ALA A 256 6.12 11.50 -9.75
N ILE A 257 5.23 11.11 -10.66
CA ILE A 257 5.28 11.45 -12.08
C ILE A 257 4.17 12.47 -12.36
N ALA A 258 4.50 13.58 -13.01
CA ALA A 258 3.48 14.54 -13.44
C ALA A 258 2.73 13.99 -14.66
N ALA A 259 1.44 13.66 -14.50
CA ALA A 259 0.62 13.11 -15.57
C ALA A 259 0.49 14.05 -16.79
N SER A 260 0.49 15.37 -16.56
CA SER A 260 0.43 16.39 -17.60
C SER A 260 1.71 16.50 -18.44
N THR A 261 2.84 16.01 -17.90
CA THR A 261 4.18 16.25 -18.47
C THR A 261 5.10 15.08 -18.12
N ALA A 262 5.12 14.04 -18.96
CA ALA A 262 5.76 12.74 -18.69
C ALA A 262 7.24 12.76 -18.23
N LYS A 263 7.95 13.89 -18.38
CA LYS A 263 9.36 14.05 -17.93
C LYS A 263 9.52 14.82 -16.62
N THR A 264 8.46 15.43 -16.11
CA THR A 264 8.50 16.11 -14.82
C THR A 264 8.25 15.11 -13.71
N LEU A 265 9.24 14.99 -12.82
CA LEU A 265 9.24 14.11 -11.67
C LEU A 265 9.47 14.90 -10.39
N PHE A 266 8.97 14.36 -9.30
CA PHE A 266 9.29 14.81 -7.96
C PHE A 266 9.68 13.62 -7.11
N ALA A 267 10.64 13.79 -6.20
CA ALA A 267 11.07 12.74 -5.31
C ALA A 267 11.27 13.27 -3.88
N ALA A 268 10.79 12.51 -2.91
CA ALA A 268 11.24 12.63 -1.53
C ALA A 268 12.40 11.66 -1.35
N VAL A 269 13.55 12.12 -0.88
CA VAL A 269 14.78 11.33 -0.76
C VAL A 269 15.33 11.43 0.65
N ARG A 270 15.60 10.27 1.26
CA ARG A 270 16.23 10.12 2.57
C ARG A 270 17.65 9.61 2.41
N THR A 271 18.59 10.24 3.08
CA THR A 271 19.89 9.65 3.46
C THR A 271 19.89 9.41 4.97
N LYS A 272 21.00 8.94 5.53
CA LYS A 272 21.15 8.79 6.99
C LYS A 272 21.00 10.10 7.77
N THR A 273 21.20 11.25 7.12
CA THR A 273 21.25 12.57 7.80
C THR A 273 20.26 13.58 7.26
N ILE A 274 19.74 13.42 6.04
CA ILE A 274 18.82 14.38 5.43
C ILE A 274 17.57 13.69 4.86
N ALA A 275 16.44 14.39 4.90
CA ALA A 275 15.26 14.10 4.10
C ALA A 275 14.90 15.37 3.34
N LYS A 276 14.86 15.30 2.00
CA LYS A 276 14.64 16.46 1.12
C LYS A 276 13.82 16.12 -0.10
N LEU A 277 13.24 17.16 -0.68
CA LEU A 277 12.48 17.14 -1.92
C LEU A 277 13.39 17.49 -3.10
N TYR A 278 13.24 16.74 -4.19
CA TYR A 278 13.96 16.94 -5.45
C TYR A 278 13.00 16.94 -6.63
N ARG A 279 13.28 17.78 -7.61
CA ARG A 279 12.54 17.86 -8.88
C ARG A 279 13.45 17.51 -10.04
N SER A 280 12.89 16.85 -11.04
CA SER A 280 13.49 16.67 -12.36
C SER A 280 12.48 17.07 -13.44
N ASP A 281 12.95 17.67 -14.53
CA ASP A 281 12.12 18.02 -15.68
C ASP A 281 12.57 17.31 -16.98
N ASP A 282 13.53 16.39 -16.87
CA ASP A 282 14.11 15.64 -17.99
C ASP A 282 13.92 14.12 -17.86
N GLY A 283 12.98 13.68 -17.04
CA GLY A 283 12.67 12.28 -16.81
C GLY A 283 13.66 11.58 -15.88
N GLY A 284 14.28 12.35 -14.98
CA GLY A 284 15.15 11.84 -13.92
C GLY A 284 16.64 11.82 -14.28
N GLU A 285 17.03 12.39 -15.42
CA GLU A 285 18.45 12.46 -15.83
C GLU A 285 19.21 13.50 -15.02
N THR A 286 18.56 14.59 -14.63
CA THR A 286 19.07 15.58 -13.67
C THR A 286 18.03 15.95 -12.62
N TRP A 287 18.51 16.12 -11.40
CA TRP A 287 17.71 16.50 -10.24
C TRP A 287 18.22 17.80 -9.63
N ASN A 288 17.30 18.59 -9.09
CA ASN A 288 17.60 19.79 -8.30
C ASN A 288 16.70 19.84 -7.06
N GLY A 289 17.19 20.43 -5.96
CA GLY A 289 16.36 20.76 -4.81
C GLY A 289 15.62 22.07 -5.10
N PRO A 290 14.29 22.07 -5.32
CA PRO A 290 13.59 23.27 -5.78
C PRO A 290 13.39 24.30 -4.67
N THR A 291 13.60 23.92 -3.40
CA THR A 291 13.41 24.78 -2.23
C THR A 291 14.42 24.42 -1.13
N ASP A 292 14.75 25.41 -0.31
CA ASP A 292 15.49 25.23 0.94
C ASP A 292 14.56 25.13 2.16
N ASP A 293 13.26 25.30 1.98
CA ASP A 293 12.27 25.05 3.04
C ASP A 293 12.27 23.56 3.40
N PRO A 294 12.66 23.18 4.62
CA PRO A 294 12.75 21.77 4.99
C PRO A 294 11.37 21.15 5.20
N ARG A 295 10.37 21.95 5.59
CA ARG A 295 9.07 21.48 6.12
C ARG A 295 8.33 20.49 5.21
N PRO A 296 8.18 20.73 3.89
CA PRO A 296 7.49 19.79 3.00
C PRO A 296 8.28 18.50 2.74
N GLY A 297 9.59 18.47 3.04
CA GLY A 297 10.45 17.29 2.92
C GLY A 297 10.65 16.51 4.22
N LEU A 298 10.14 17.02 5.35
CA LEU A 298 10.24 16.34 6.64
C LEU A 298 9.36 15.09 6.66
N GLY A 299 9.93 13.98 7.12
CA GLY A 299 9.17 12.77 7.44
C GLY A 299 8.54 12.84 8.83
N ILE A 300 7.48 12.06 9.04
CA ILE A 300 6.71 12.01 10.28
C ILE A 300 7.41 11.15 11.36
N GLY A 301 8.30 10.24 10.94
CA GLY A 301 8.99 9.27 11.80
C GLY A 301 9.03 7.89 11.13
N GLY A 302 9.75 6.92 11.68
CA GLY A 302 9.71 5.49 11.28
C GLY A 302 9.39 5.18 9.81
N GLY A 303 10.38 5.28 8.94
CA GLY A 303 10.25 4.99 7.50
C GLY A 303 9.35 5.93 6.69
N ASP A 304 8.58 6.85 7.29
CA ASP A 304 7.68 7.74 6.56
C ASP A 304 8.44 8.89 5.89
N LEU A 305 8.73 8.70 4.61
CA LEU A 305 9.02 9.79 3.68
C LEU A 305 7.71 10.43 3.20
N PRO A 306 7.67 11.76 3.00
CA PRO A 306 6.49 12.40 2.48
C PRO A 306 6.05 11.80 1.15
N VAL A 307 4.74 11.66 0.98
CA VAL A 307 4.15 11.23 -0.29
C VAL A 307 3.86 12.45 -1.13
N VAL A 308 4.55 12.55 -2.26
CA VAL A 308 4.38 13.66 -3.20
C VAL A 308 3.37 13.29 -4.29
N ARG A 309 2.53 14.25 -4.67
CA ARG A 309 1.59 14.13 -5.81
C ARG A 309 1.55 15.43 -6.60
N PHE A 310 1.44 15.32 -7.91
CA PHE A 310 1.14 16.47 -8.77
C PHE A 310 -0.36 16.65 -8.90
N ASP A 311 -0.79 17.89 -9.11
CA ASP A 311 -2.05 18.11 -9.79
C ASP A 311 -1.99 17.46 -11.18
N PRO A 312 -2.97 16.63 -11.56
CA PRO A 312 -2.94 15.87 -12.80
C PRO A 312 -2.99 16.73 -14.07
N LYS A 313 -3.40 18.00 -13.96
CA LYS A 313 -3.55 18.93 -15.08
C LYS A 313 -2.51 20.06 -15.05
N ASN A 314 -1.76 20.24 -13.95
CA ASN A 314 -0.78 21.30 -13.83
C ASN A 314 0.48 20.85 -13.05
N PRO A 315 1.65 20.70 -13.70
CA PRO A 315 2.87 20.22 -13.06
C PRO A 315 3.55 21.26 -12.14
N GLN A 316 2.99 22.48 -12.07
CA GLN A 316 3.41 23.51 -11.12
C GLN A 316 2.71 23.36 -9.76
N ILE A 317 1.58 22.66 -9.71
CA ILE A 317 0.86 22.41 -8.47
C ILE A 317 1.31 21.05 -7.93
N VAL A 318 1.92 21.07 -6.74
CA VAL A 318 2.50 19.89 -6.10
C VAL A 318 2.00 19.83 -4.66
N TYR A 319 1.64 18.63 -4.22
CA TYR A 319 1.23 18.35 -2.85
C TYR A 319 2.25 17.43 -2.19
N SER A 320 2.55 17.68 -0.91
CA SER A 320 3.38 16.80 -0.08
C SER A 320 2.60 16.41 1.16
N ALA A 321 2.22 15.15 1.26
CA ALA A 321 1.61 14.58 2.47
C ALA A 321 2.73 14.25 3.47
N SER A 322 2.79 15.03 4.55
CA SER A 322 3.64 14.78 5.72
C SER A 322 2.87 15.11 7.01
N VAL A 323 3.54 15.63 8.04
CA VAL A 323 2.92 16.12 9.29
C VAL A 323 1.69 17.00 8.99
N VAL A 324 1.77 17.81 7.94
CA VAL A 324 0.62 18.48 7.32
C VAL A 324 0.63 18.23 5.81
N CYS A 325 -0.49 18.47 5.14
CA CYS A 325 -0.49 18.47 3.68
C CYS A 325 -0.02 19.84 3.17
N TRP A 326 1.19 19.87 2.61
CA TRP A 326 1.76 21.05 1.97
C TRP A 326 1.31 21.17 0.52
N LYS A 327 1.15 22.40 0.05
CA LYS A 327 0.86 22.70 -1.36
C LYS A 327 1.83 23.74 -1.89
N SER A 328 2.38 23.47 -3.06
CA SER A 328 3.10 24.44 -3.90
C SER A 328 2.29 24.72 -5.15
N THR A 329 2.41 25.93 -5.68
CA THR A 329 1.80 26.35 -6.97
C THR A 329 2.82 26.87 -7.98
N ASP A 330 4.11 26.79 -7.65
CA ASP A 330 5.24 27.30 -8.45
C ASP A 330 6.30 26.23 -8.73
N GLY A 331 5.87 24.96 -8.77
CA GLY A 331 6.70 23.82 -9.11
C GLY A 331 7.55 23.28 -7.95
N GLY A 332 7.20 23.61 -6.71
CA GLY A 332 7.87 23.15 -5.50
C GLY A 332 8.87 24.14 -4.92
N LYS A 333 8.87 25.41 -5.34
CA LYS A 333 9.80 26.43 -4.85
C LYS A 333 9.32 27.02 -3.53
N THR A 334 8.03 27.35 -3.45
CA THR A 334 7.36 27.85 -2.24
C THR A 334 6.22 26.91 -1.83
N TRP A 335 5.96 26.84 -0.53
CA TRP A 335 5.03 25.88 0.07
C TRP A 335 4.19 26.50 1.19
N ASP A 336 2.88 26.22 1.13
CA ASP A 336 1.90 26.60 2.14
C ASP A 336 1.25 25.35 2.77
N GLY A 337 0.95 25.42 4.06
CA GLY A 337 0.20 24.39 4.77
C GLY A 337 -1.27 24.42 4.35
N TRP A 338 -1.67 23.56 3.41
CA TRP A 338 -3.00 23.58 2.80
C TRP A 338 -4.07 22.90 3.65
N ARG A 339 -3.70 21.81 4.35
CA ARG A 339 -4.56 21.07 5.28
C ARG A 339 -3.76 20.56 6.47
N GLY A 340 -4.40 20.52 7.65
CA GLY A 340 -3.80 20.03 8.89
C GLY A 340 -2.95 21.02 9.68
N ALA A 341 -2.60 22.19 9.12
CA ALA A 341 -1.88 23.21 9.87
C ALA A 341 -2.82 24.02 10.78
N PRO A 342 -2.45 24.34 12.04
CA PRO A 342 -1.19 23.99 12.73
C PRO A 342 -1.25 22.65 13.52
N GLY A 343 -2.32 21.85 13.39
CA GLY A 343 -2.61 20.68 14.23
C GLY A 343 -1.73 19.44 14.01
N GLY A 344 -1.22 19.21 12.79
CA GLY A 344 -0.31 18.11 12.50
C GLY A 344 -0.99 16.73 12.41
N ASP A 345 -2.06 16.59 11.62
CA ASP A 345 -2.86 15.35 11.54
C ASP A 345 -2.15 14.14 10.87
N ASP A 346 -0.85 14.24 10.56
CA ASP A 346 -0.05 13.19 9.94
C ASP A 346 -0.66 12.63 8.64
N TYR A 347 -0.68 13.45 7.58
CA TYR A 347 -1.18 13.04 6.27
C TYR A 347 -0.20 12.06 5.62
N GLN A 348 -0.66 10.83 5.42
CA GLN A 348 0.15 9.69 4.98
C GLN A 348 0.09 9.43 3.48
N ASN A 349 -0.91 9.97 2.78
CA ASN A 349 -1.11 9.81 1.34
C ASN A 349 -2.09 10.87 0.84
N VAL A 350 -2.14 11.05 -0.48
CA VAL A 350 -3.13 11.87 -1.18
C VAL A 350 -3.47 11.19 -2.49
N TRP A 351 -4.74 11.14 -2.83
CA TRP A 351 -5.19 10.81 -4.19
C TRP A 351 -5.92 11.99 -4.80
N ILE A 352 -5.57 12.34 -6.04
CA ILE A 352 -6.18 13.44 -6.79
C ILE A 352 -6.79 12.83 -8.05
N ASN A 353 -8.06 13.09 -8.30
CA ASN A 353 -8.73 12.50 -9.46
C ASN A 353 -8.13 13.06 -10.77
N PRO A 354 -7.57 12.19 -11.65
CA PRO A 354 -6.92 12.64 -12.87
C PRO A 354 -7.87 13.34 -13.86
N ASN A 355 -9.17 13.01 -13.82
CA ASN A 355 -10.18 13.63 -14.67
C ASN A 355 -10.72 14.94 -14.08
N ASN A 356 -10.72 15.07 -12.74
CA ASN A 356 -11.24 16.23 -12.03
C ASN A 356 -10.41 16.58 -10.78
N PRO A 357 -9.41 17.47 -10.86
CA PRO A 357 -8.49 17.75 -9.76
C PRO A 357 -9.15 18.39 -8.52
N ASP A 358 -10.40 18.85 -8.61
CA ASP A 358 -11.17 19.33 -7.46
C ASP A 358 -11.59 18.19 -6.51
N VAL A 359 -11.54 16.93 -6.97
CA VAL A 359 -11.81 15.75 -6.16
C VAL A 359 -10.50 15.19 -5.63
N ILE A 360 -10.28 15.40 -4.33
CA ILE A 360 -9.09 14.97 -3.59
C ILE A 360 -9.55 14.11 -2.41
N LEU A 361 -8.89 12.96 -2.24
CA LEU A 361 -9.04 12.06 -1.10
C LEU A 361 -7.79 12.11 -0.22
#